data_AF-A0A3Q2XSW6-F1
#
_entry.id   AF-A0A3Q2XSW6-F1
#
_cell.length_a   1.000
_cell.length_b   1.000
_cell.length_c   1.000
_cell.angle_alpha   90.00
_cell.angle_beta   90.00
_cell.angle_gamma   90.00
#
_symmetry.space_group_name_H-M   'P 1'
#
loop_
_entity.id
_entity.type
_entity.pdbx_description
1 polymer ?
#
loop_
_entity_poly.entity_id
_entity_poly.type
_entity_poly.pdbx_seq_one_letter_code
_entity_poly.pdbx_strand_id
1 'polypeptide(L)' 'MAFVRKTEKAQLHVPDLEELRTVLQTGLEDNFAEVKVSVVECPDLTKEPFNFPVKGKIILYLMSNHS' A
#
# COMPACT_ATOMS: atom_id res chain seq x y z
N MET A 1 22.92 -25.42 -20.35
CA MET A 1 23.36 -24.87 -19.04
C MET A 1 22.32 -23.87 -18.59
N ALA A 2 21.57 -24.16 -17.53
CA ALA A 2 20.59 -23.22 -16.98
C ALA A 2 21.33 -22.09 -16.25
N PHE A 3 21.10 -20.85 -16.67
CA PHE A 3 21.67 -19.66 -16.03
C PHE A 3 20.91 -19.44 -14.71
N VAL A 4 21.46 -19.93 -13.60
CA VAL A 4 20.89 -19.70 -12.27
C VAL A 4 21.15 -18.25 -11.90
N ARG A 5 20.11 -17.42 -11.90
CA ARG A 5 20.20 -16.05 -11.37
C ARG A 5 20.39 -16.13 -9.86
N LYS A 6 21.42 -15.47 -9.34
CA LYS A 6 21.63 -15.34 -7.89
C LYS A 6 20.61 -14.34 -7.33
N THR A 7 19.93 -14.73 -6.26
CA THR A 7 19.03 -13.87 -5.50
C THR A 7 19.64 -13.60 -4.13
N GLU A 8 19.54 -12.37 -3.64
CA GLU A 8 20.01 -11.97 -2.32
C GLU A 8 18.87 -11.42 -1.46
N LYS A 9 19.00 -11.52 -0.14
CA LYS A 9 18.04 -10.96 0.82
C LYS A 9 18.53 -9.59 1.24
N ALA A 10 17.70 -8.57 1.04
CA ALA A 10 17.92 -7.22 1.56
C ALA A 10 17.01 -6.98 2.78
N GLN A 11 17.55 -6.31 3.78
CA GLN A 11 16.73 -5.78 4.87
C GLN A 11 16.17 -4.43 4.44
N LEU A 12 14.86 -4.27 4.56
CA LEU A 12 14.17 -3.02 4.26
C LEU A 12 13.95 -2.24 5.55
N HIS A 13 13.98 -0.91 5.43
CA HIS A 13 13.50 -0.05 6.50
C HIS A 13 11.99 -0.22 6.66
N VAL A 14 11.52 -0.39 7.90
CA VAL A 14 10.11 -0.55 8.24
C VAL A 14 9.72 0.58 9.19
N PRO A 15 9.34 1.75 8.66
CA PRO A 15 8.88 2.88 9.46
C PRO A 15 7.49 2.61 10.04
N ASP A 16 7.07 3.47 10.98
CA ASP A 16 5.74 3.41 11.57
C ASP A 16 4.64 3.77 10.55
N LEU A 17 3.44 3.23 10.74
CA LEU A 17 2.34 3.43 9.79
C LEU A 17 1.91 4.90 9.67
N GLU A 18 1.98 5.67 10.75
CA GLU A 18 1.68 7.11 10.71
C GLU A 18 2.75 7.90 9.95
N GLU A 19 4.03 7.51 10.05
CA GLU A 19 5.08 8.12 9.24
C GLU A 19 4.84 7.89 7.75
N LEU A 20 4.53 6.64 7.37
CA LEU A 20 4.18 6.30 5.99
C LEU A 20 2.97 7.09 5.49
N ARG A 21 1.92 7.19 6.32
CA ARG A 21 0.73 7.97 5.99
C ARG A 21 1.08 9.42 5.70
N THR A 22 1.87 10.06 6.55
CA THR A 22 2.27 11.47 6.37
C THR A 22 3.10 11.66 5.10
N VAL A 23 4.13 10.85 4.90
CA VAL A 23 5.01 10.96 3.72
C VAL A 23 4.22 10.75 2.42
N LEU A 24 3.32 9.76 2.40
CA LEU A 24 2.49 9.48 1.22
C LEU A 24 1.45 10.58 0.98
N GLN A 25 0.80 11.11 2.03
CA GLN A 25 -0.15 12.21 1.90
C GLN A 25 0.52 13.42 1.24
N THR A 26 1.65 13.88 1.82
CA THR A 26 2.35 15.07 1.33
C THR A 26 2.84 14.89 -0.11
N GLY A 27 3.44 13.74 -0.45
CA GLY A 27 3.93 13.53 -1.82
C GLY A 27 2.81 13.41 -2.87
N LEU A 28 1.63 12.93 -2.48
CA LEU A 28 0.48 12.82 -3.39
C LEU A 28 -0.25 14.15 -3.56
N GLU A 29 -0.33 15.00 -2.53
CA GLU A 29 -0.94 16.35 -2.61
C GLU A 29 -0.25 17.24 -3.65
N ASP A 30 1.02 17.00 -3.95
CA ASP A 30 1.75 17.71 -5.02
C ASP A 30 1.23 17.38 -6.43
N ASN A 31 0.52 16.26 -6.61
CA ASN A 31 0.12 15.71 -7.91
C ASN A 31 -1.40 15.64 -8.12
N PHE A 32 -2.18 15.63 -7.04
CA PHE A 32 -3.62 15.45 -7.07
C PHE A 32 -4.30 16.60 -6.31
N ALA A 33 -5.42 17.10 -6.83
CA ALA A 33 -6.15 18.21 -6.22
C ALA A 33 -6.72 17.86 -4.83
N GLU A 34 -7.13 16.60 -4.63
CA GLU A 34 -7.66 16.11 -3.36
C GLU A 34 -7.10 14.72 -3.07
N VAL A 35 -6.50 14.57 -1.89
CA VAL A 35 -5.90 13.31 -1.43
C VAL A 35 -6.32 13.02 -0.01
N LYS A 36 -6.61 11.76 0.29
CA LYS A 36 -6.78 11.28 1.66
C LYS A 36 -6.07 9.95 1.88
N VAL A 37 -5.10 9.97 2.77
CA VAL A 37 -4.34 8.81 3.25
C VAL A 37 -4.64 8.62 4.73
N SER A 38 -5.03 7.39 5.08
CA SER A 38 -5.35 7.02 6.47
C SER A 38 -4.90 5.61 6.78
N VAL A 39 -4.42 5.40 8.01
CA VAL A 39 -4.20 4.07 8.57
C VAL A 39 -5.55 3.56 9.05
N VAL A 40 -6.04 2.49 8.44
CA VAL A 40 -7.34 1.88 8.77
C VAL A 40 -7.19 0.37 8.90
N GLU A 41 -8.14 -0.25 9.58
CA GLU A 41 -8.25 -1.72 9.54
C GLU A 41 -8.45 -2.20 8.10
N CYS A 42 -7.75 -3.27 7.74
CA CYS A 42 -7.83 -3.83 6.39
C CYS A 42 -9.26 -4.35 6.15
N PRO A 43 -9.96 -3.88 5.10
CA PRO A 43 -11.27 -4.42 4.75
C PRO A 43 -11.14 -5.89 4.34
N ASP A 44 -12.23 -6.65 4.44
CA ASP A 44 -12.24 -8.05 4.02
C ASP A 44 -12.10 -8.16 2.50
N LEU A 45 -10.86 -8.41 2.04
CA LEU A 45 -10.53 -8.49 0.62
C LEU A 45 -11.10 -9.74 -0.07
N THR A 46 -11.73 -10.67 0.67
CA THR A 46 -12.42 -11.83 0.05
C THR A 46 -13.74 -11.45 -0.60
N LYS A 47 -14.25 -10.25 -0.30
CA LYS A 47 -15.51 -9.73 -0.82
C LYS A 47 -15.28 -8.86 -2.05
N GLU A 48 -16.36 -8.57 -2.77
CA GLU A 48 -16.34 -7.57 -3.83
C GLU A 48 -15.86 -6.22 -3.28
N PRO A 49 -15.10 -5.43 -4.07
CA PRO A 49 -14.73 -5.64 -5.47
C PRO A 49 -13.44 -6.47 -5.69
N PHE A 50 -12.82 -7.00 -4.63
CA PHE A 50 -11.48 -7.60 -4.72
C PHE A 50 -11.51 -9.11 -4.94
N ASN A 51 -12.40 -9.84 -4.23
CA ASN A 51 -12.58 -11.29 -4.34
C ASN A 51 -11.28 -12.11 -4.20
N PHE A 52 -10.38 -11.67 -3.32
CA PHE A 52 -9.13 -12.38 -3.06
C PHE A 52 -9.35 -13.68 -2.27
N PRO A 53 -8.46 -14.67 -2.41
CA PRO A 53 -8.58 -15.93 -1.67
C PRO A 53 -8.36 -15.79 -0.15
N VAL A 54 -7.91 -14.61 0.33
CA VAL A 54 -7.64 -14.33 1.74
C VAL A 54 -8.07 -12.92 2.13
N LYS A 55 -8.35 -12.70 3.42
CA LYS A 55 -8.88 -11.43 3.96
C LYS A 55 -7.92 -10.24 3.89
N GLY A 56 -6.62 -10.46 3.69
CA GLY A 56 -5.58 -9.42 3.60
C GLY A 56 -4.67 -9.31 4.83
N LYS A 57 -3.56 -8.58 4.67
CA LYS A 57 -2.68 -8.06 5.74
C LYS A 57 -2.61 -6.54 5.54
N ILE A 58 -2.67 -5.76 6.64
CA ILE A 58 -2.71 -4.28 6.69
C ILE A 58 -2.21 -3.61 5.40
N ILE A 59 -3.13 -2.95 4.68
CA ILE A 59 -2.86 -2.15 3.49
C ILE A 59 -3.23 -0.70 3.83
N LEU A 60 -2.35 0.26 3.52
CA LEU A 60 -2.71 1.67 3.50
C LEU A 60 -3.75 1.90 2.39
N TYR A 61 -4.96 2.32 2.75
CA TYR A 61 -6.03 2.56 1.78
C TYR A 61 -5.90 3.98 1.21
N LEU A 62 -5.78 4.10 -0.10
CA LEU A 62 -5.81 5.36 -0.85
C LEU A 62 -7.18 5.51 -1.51
N MET A 63 -7.97 6.51 -1.09
CA MET A 63 -9.18 6.90 -1.81
C MET A 63 -8.84 8.03 -2.78
N SER A 64 -8.63 7.71 -4.05
CA SER A 64 -8.57 8.71 -5.11
C SER A 64 -10.00 8.87 -5.66
N ASN A 65 -10.68 9.96 -5.30
CA ASN A 65 -11.94 10.31 -5.94
C ASN A 65 -11.61 11.03 -7.25
N HIS A 66 -11.89 10.39 -8.38
CA HIS A 66 -11.93 11.08 -9.67
C HIS A 66 -13.40 11.38 -9.97
N SER A 67 -13.71 12.67 -10.16
CA SER A 67 -15.01 13.15 -10.63
C SER A 67 -15.32 12.68 -12.06
#